data_AF-A0AAN8YER9-F1
#
_entry.id   AF-A0AAN8YER9-F1
#
_cell.length_a   1.000
_cell.length_b   1.000
_cell.length_c   1.000
_cell.angle_alpha   90.00
_cell.angle_beta   90.00
_cell.angle_gamma   90.00
#
_symmetry.space_group_name_H-M   'P 1'
#
loop_
_entity.id
_entity.type
_entity.pdbx_description
1 polymer ?
#
loop_
_entity_poly.entity_id
_entity_poly.type
_entity_poly.pdbx_seq_one_letter_code
_entity_poly.pdbx_strand_id
1 'polypeptide(L)'
;MENKEISVQEEIQVISSYLANKAQLDDHAIHLLFSANRWEKRLLMEDMLRSGITLIAPEIGLLAPDLVVYDISSEKAGVRGGYGGERYGQLEFHKKVAKSYLTLHDSSWKVIQR
;
A
#
# COMPACT_ATOMS: atom_id res chain seq x y z
N MET A 1 -27.35 -9.73 -17.33
CA MET A 1 -26.40 -8.68 -16.91
C MET A 1 -25.03 -9.25 -17.17
N GLU A 2 -24.30 -8.65 -18.11
CA GLU A 2 -22.98 -9.12 -18.50
C GLU A 2 -21.98 -8.55 -17.48
N ASN A 3 -21.33 -9.42 -16.70
CA ASN A 3 -20.30 -9.00 -15.77
C ASN A 3 -19.09 -8.57 -16.59
N LYS A 4 -18.94 -7.26 -16.76
CA LYS A 4 -17.77 -6.69 -17.41
C LYS A 4 -16.61 -6.76 -16.42
N GLU A 5 -15.61 -7.57 -16.73
CA GLU A 5 -14.34 -7.59 -16.00
C GLU A 5 -13.75 -6.18 -16.03
N ILE A 6 -13.46 -5.62 -14.85
CA ILE A 6 -12.73 -4.36 -14.74
C ILE A 6 -11.28 -4.66 -15.09
N SER A 7 -10.70 -3.90 -16.01
CA SER A 7 -9.29 -4.05 -16.33
C SER A 7 -8.38 -3.48 -15.23
N VAL A 8 -7.17 -4.03 -15.11
CA VAL A 8 -6.12 -3.55 -14.19
C VAL A 8 -5.93 -2.03 -14.23
N GLN A 9 -6.02 -1.43 -15.43
CA GLN A 9 -5.85 0.01 -15.59
C GLN A 9 -7.00 0.82 -14.98
N GLU A 10 -8.22 0.30 -15.05
CA GLU A 10 -9.40 0.92 -14.46
C GLU A 10 -9.36 0.83 -12.92
N GLU A 11 -8.90 -0.29 -12.35
CA GLU A 11 -8.74 -0.42 -10.89
C GLU A 11 -7.75 0.61 -10.31
N ILE A 12 -6.59 0.75 -10.95
CA ILE A 12 -5.56 1.72 -10.54
C ILE A 12 -6.12 3.15 -10.64
N GLN A 13 -6.92 3.44 -11.66
CA GLN A 13 -7.51 4.76 -11.84
C GLN A 13 -8.57 5.07 -10.77
N VAL A 14 -9.34 4.06 -10.34
CA VAL A 14 -10.29 4.19 -9.21
C VAL A 14 -9.55 4.46 -7.90
N ILE A 15 -8.51 3.67 -7.60
CA ILE A 15 -7.68 3.86 -6.39
C ILE A 15 -7.04 5.25 -6.38
N SER A 16 -6.45 5.67 -7.51
CA SER A 16 -5.82 6.99 -7.66
C SER A 16 -6.83 8.14 -7.44
N SER A 17 -8.02 8.04 -8.03
CA SER A 17 -9.08 9.04 -7.86
C SER A 17 -9.59 9.10 -6.42
N TYR A 18 -9.68 7.95 -5.74
CA TYR A 18 -10.05 7.88 -4.33
C TYR A 18 -8.99 8.56 -3.44
N LEU A 19 -7.71 8.25 -3.62
CA LEU A 19 -6.60 8.85 -2.87
C LEU A 19 -6.48 10.35 -3.11
N ALA A 20 -6.75 10.82 -4.33
CA ALA A 20 -6.75 12.24 -4.69
C ALA A 20 -8.00 13.02 -4.22
N ASN A 21 -8.90 12.41 -3.42
CA ASN A 21 -10.19 12.97 -3.02
C ASN A 21 -11.12 13.35 -4.20
N LYS A 22 -10.91 12.78 -5.40
CA LYS A 22 -11.71 13.05 -6.61
C LYS A 22 -12.92 12.13 -6.75
N ALA A 23 -12.91 10.99 -6.05
CA ALA A 23 -14.01 10.05 -5.99
C ALA A 23 -14.31 9.67 -4.54
N GLN A 24 -15.59 9.44 -4.22
CA GLN A 24 -16.00 8.82 -2.96
C GLN A 24 -16.32 7.35 -3.20
N LEU A 25 -15.84 6.50 -2.31
CA LEU A 25 -16.05 5.07 -2.33
C LEU A 25 -16.15 4.59 -0.88
N ASP A 26 -16.90 3.51 -0.65
CA ASP A 26 -17.00 2.87 0.66
C ASP A 26 -15.62 2.32 1.11
N ASP A 27 -15.33 2.43 2.41
CA ASP A 27 -14.05 2.02 2.98
C ASP A 27 -13.78 0.51 2.80
N HIS A 28 -14.82 -0.33 2.83
CA HIS A 28 -14.66 -1.77 2.58
C HIS A 28 -14.38 -2.03 1.10
N ALA A 29 -15.04 -1.30 0.19
CA ALA A 29 -14.84 -1.45 -1.24
C ALA A 29 -13.43 -1.03 -1.67
N ILE A 30 -12.93 0.12 -1.19
CA ILE A 30 -11.56 0.54 -1.50
C ILE A 30 -10.51 -0.41 -0.90
N HIS A 31 -10.76 -0.96 0.28
CA HIS A 31 -9.88 -1.96 0.90
C HIS A 31 -9.76 -3.23 0.03
N LEU A 32 -10.87 -3.70 -0.52
CA LEU A 32 -10.88 -4.83 -1.45
C LEU A 32 -10.14 -4.49 -2.75
N LEU A 33 -10.29 -3.28 -3.29
CA LEU A 33 -9.53 -2.85 -4.47
C LEU A 33 -8.02 -2.81 -4.24
N PHE A 34 -7.56 -2.28 -3.10
CA PHE A 34 -6.13 -2.35 -2.73
C PHE A 34 -5.63 -3.79 -2.58
N SER A 35 -6.50 -4.72 -2.20
CA SER A 35 -6.16 -6.13 -2.07
C SER A 35 -6.11 -6.82 -3.44
N ALA A 36 -7.10 -6.57 -4.31
CA ALA A 36 -7.15 -7.06 -5.69
C ALA A 36 -5.92 -6.59 -6.49
N ASN A 37 -5.58 -5.31 -6.39
CA ASN A 37 -4.41 -4.73 -7.06
C ASN A 37 -3.09 -5.44 -6.69
N ARG A 38 -2.98 -5.93 -5.45
CA ARG A 38 -1.84 -6.75 -5.02
C ARG A 38 -1.92 -8.18 -5.57
N TRP A 39 -3.09 -8.81 -5.54
CA TRP A 39 -3.31 -10.16 -6.08
C TRP A 39 -2.88 -10.29 -7.54
N GLU A 40 -3.20 -9.30 -8.37
CA GLU A 40 -2.87 -9.32 -9.80
C GLU A 40 -1.36 -9.38 -10.10
N LYS A 41 -0.54 -8.87 -9.18
CA LYS A 41 0.93 -8.85 -9.33
C LYS A 41 1.59 -10.15 -8.89
N ARG A 42 0.85 -11.05 -8.23
CA ARG A 42 1.38 -12.27 -7.63
C ARG A 42 2.14 -13.14 -8.62
N LEU A 43 1.52 -13.50 -9.75
CA LEU A 43 2.14 -14.45 -10.71
C LEU A 43 3.43 -13.89 -11.31
N LEU A 44 3.45 -12.59 -11.63
CA LEU A 44 4.64 -11.91 -12.11
C LEU A 44 5.76 -11.93 -11.06
N MET A 45 5.45 -11.63 -9.81
CA MET A 45 6.44 -11.65 -8.73
C MET A 45 7.00 -13.05 -8.50
N GLU A 46 6.15 -14.07 -8.51
CA GLU A 46 6.58 -15.45 -8.38
C GLU A 46 7.55 -15.86 -9.51
N ASP A 47 7.28 -15.44 -10.75
CA ASP A 47 8.13 -15.70 -11.91
C ASP A 47 9.51 -15.01 -11.79
N MET A 48 9.52 -13.74 -11.39
CA MET A 48 10.75 -12.99 -11.17
C MET A 48 11.61 -13.62 -10.06
N LEU A 49 10.99 -13.99 -8.93
CA LEU A 49 11.69 -14.65 -7.83
C LEU A 49 12.24 -16.02 -8.24
N ARG A 50 11.47 -16.82 -8.97
CA ARG A 50 11.94 -18.11 -9.51
C ARG A 50 13.12 -17.95 -10.49
N SER A 51 13.19 -16.82 -11.17
CA SER A 51 14.30 -16.46 -12.06
C SER A 51 15.52 -15.89 -11.33
N GLY A 52 15.51 -15.85 -9.99
CA GLY A 52 16.63 -15.37 -9.17
C GLY A 52 16.69 -13.83 -9.03
N ILE A 53 15.63 -13.11 -9.38
CA ILE A 53 15.57 -11.65 -9.26
C ILE A 53 15.08 -11.29 -7.86
N THR A 54 15.86 -10.47 -7.14
CA THR A 54 15.42 -9.86 -5.87
C THR A 54 14.43 -8.73 -6.13
N LEU A 55 13.30 -8.73 -5.43
CA LEU A 55 12.28 -7.69 -5.53
C LEU A 55 12.39 -6.70 -4.35
N ILE A 56 12.56 -5.42 -4.66
CA ILE A 56 12.48 -4.32 -3.68
C ILE A 56 11.14 -3.63 -3.89
N ALA A 57 10.09 -4.18 -3.28
CA ALA A 57 8.73 -3.76 -3.56
C ALA A 57 7.82 -3.82 -2.31
N PRO A 58 7.92 -2.85 -1.40
CA PRO A 58 7.20 -2.87 -0.13
C PRO A 58 5.67 -2.84 -0.28
N GLU A 59 5.17 -2.38 -1.44
CA GLU A 59 3.73 -2.16 -1.70
C GLU A 59 3.16 -3.12 -2.76
N ILE A 60 3.97 -4.03 -3.33
CA ILE A 60 3.57 -4.86 -4.48
C ILE A 60 3.39 -6.31 -4.05
N GLY A 61 2.21 -6.86 -4.32
CA GLY A 61 1.93 -8.29 -4.21
C GLY A 61 1.57 -8.80 -2.83
N LEU A 62 1.44 -10.13 -2.75
CA LEU A 62 0.97 -10.86 -1.56
C LEU A 62 1.93 -11.93 -1.07
N LEU A 63 3.02 -12.16 -1.80
CA LEU A 63 4.05 -13.07 -1.32
C LEU A 63 4.62 -12.49 -0.03
N ALA A 64 4.76 -13.35 0.99
CA ALA A 64 5.35 -12.94 2.24
C ALA A 64 6.79 -12.44 1.97
N PRO A 65 7.15 -11.24 2.44
CA PRO A 65 8.49 -10.71 2.26
C PRO A 65 9.50 -11.44 3.16
N ASP A 66 10.73 -11.60 2.68
CA ASP A 66 11.84 -12.11 3.52
C ASP A 66 12.29 -11.07 4.57
N LEU A 67 12.14 -9.77 4.27
CA LEU A 67 12.53 -8.67 5.13
C LEU A 67 11.59 -7.46 4.92
N VAL A 68 11.08 -6.90 6.02
CA VAL A 68 10.37 -5.61 6.03
C VAL A 68 11.23 -4.59 6.76
N VAL A 69 11.58 -3.49 6.09
CA VAL A 69 12.32 -2.38 6.72
C VAL A 69 11.34 -1.26 7.04
N TYR A 70 11.22 -0.90 8.31
CA TYR A 70 10.25 0.11 8.77
C TYR A 70 10.94 1.22 9.56
N ASP A 71 10.64 2.48 9.23
CA ASP A 71 11.17 3.67 9.92
C ASP A 71 10.04 4.37 10.68
N ILE A 72 10.24 4.55 11.99
CA ILE A 72 9.25 5.13 12.91
C ILE A 72 9.33 6.67 12.96
N SER A 73 10.37 7.30 12.38
CA SER A 73 10.66 8.75 12.46
C SER A 73 9.72 9.63 11.60
N SER A 74 8.41 9.43 11.74
CA SER A 74 7.38 10.14 10.97
C SER A 74 7.11 11.58 11.43
N GLU A 75 7.74 12.07 12.51
CA GLU A 75 7.56 13.45 12.99
C GLU A 75 7.93 14.52 11.95
N LYS A 76 8.80 14.18 10.98
CA LYS A 76 9.26 15.11 9.93
C LYS A 76 8.41 15.10 8.66
N ALA A 77 7.36 14.28 8.56
CA ALA A 77 6.56 14.14 7.33
C ALA A 77 5.79 15.42 6.98
N GLY A 78 5.29 16.17 7.98
CA GLY A 78 4.56 17.43 7.76
C GLY A 78 5.42 18.61 7.29
N VAL A 79 6.75 18.50 7.40
CA VAL A 79 7.70 19.57 7.01
C VAL A 79 8.11 19.46 5.54
N ARG A 80 7.92 18.28 4.93
CA ARG A 80 8.14 18.07 3.49
C ARG A 80 6.87 18.56 2.79
N GLY A 81 6.96 19.63 2.02
CA GLY A 81 5.80 20.21 1.30
C GLY A 81 5.00 19.14 0.54
N GLY A 82 3.67 19.30 0.48
CA GLY A 82 2.75 18.31 -0.12
C GLY A 82 1.86 17.58 0.89
N TYR A 83 2.05 17.82 2.20
CA TYR A 83 1.20 17.26 3.24
C TYR A 83 -0.23 17.84 3.18
N GLY A 84 -1.26 16.97 3.19
CA GLY A 84 -2.67 17.35 3.16
C GLY A 84 -3.38 17.33 1.79
N GLY A 85 -2.65 17.08 0.68
CA GLY A 85 -3.25 17.01 -0.67
C GLY A 85 -3.95 15.69 -1.01
N GLU A 86 -3.60 14.61 -0.31
CA GLU A 86 -4.17 13.27 -0.49
C GLU A 86 -5.03 12.87 0.71
N ARG A 87 -5.99 11.96 0.49
CA ARG A 87 -7.03 11.55 1.45
C ARG A 87 -6.46 11.16 2.81
N TYR A 88 -5.33 10.47 2.83
CA TYR A 88 -4.69 9.98 4.07
C TYR A 88 -3.56 10.87 4.58
N GLY A 89 -3.24 11.97 3.90
CA GLY A 89 -2.14 12.88 4.22
C GLY A 89 -2.40 13.79 5.43
N GLN A 90 -3.05 13.28 6.48
CA GLN A 90 -3.36 14.02 7.72
C GLN A 90 -2.58 13.43 8.90
N LEU A 91 -2.04 14.31 9.76
CA LEU A 91 -1.13 13.91 10.85
C LEU A 91 -1.79 12.95 11.83
N GLU A 92 -3.04 13.23 12.20
CA GLU A 92 -3.79 12.39 13.12
C GLU A 92 -4.11 11.02 12.52
N PHE A 93 -4.30 10.94 11.19
CA PHE A 93 -4.47 9.65 10.52
C PHE A 93 -3.16 8.85 10.52
N HIS A 94 -2.04 9.49 10.19
CA HIS A 94 -0.72 8.84 10.23
C HIS A 94 -0.35 8.32 11.63
N LYS A 95 -0.70 9.03 12.71
CA LYS A 95 -0.51 8.53 14.09
C LYS A 95 -1.27 7.23 14.34
N LYS A 96 -2.51 7.12 13.85
CA LYS A 96 -3.31 5.89 13.94
C LYS A 96 -2.68 4.77 13.12
N VAL A 97 -2.26 5.06 11.89
CA VAL A 97 -1.59 4.11 11.01
C VAL A 97 -0.32 3.57 11.66
N ALA A 98 0.52 4.42 12.25
CA ALA A 98 1.74 4.01 12.95
C ALA A 98 1.46 2.98 14.06
N LYS A 99 0.40 3.20 14.85
CA LYS A 99 -0.04 2.23 15.87
C LYS A 99 -0.47 0.89 15.27
N SER A 100 -1.16 0.90 14.13
CA SER A 100 -1.53 -0.32 13.42
C SER A 100 -0.30 -1.09 12.92
N TYR A 101 0.69 -0.41 12.33
CA TYR A 101 1.95 -1.04 11.90
C TYR A 101 2.70 -1.69 13.07
N LEU A 102 2.73 -1.04 14.24
CA LEU A 102 3.30 -1.64 15.45
C LEU A 102 2.53 -2.87 15.96
N THR A 103 1.26 -3.03 15.59
CA THR A 103 0.48 -4.23 15.97
C THR A 103 0.69 -5.37 14.97
N LEU A 104 0.97 -5.04 13.71
CA LEU A 104 1.10 -6.00 12.61
C LEU A 104 2.52 -6.52 12.42
N HIS A 105 3.51 -6.00 13.15
CA HIS A 105 4.89 -6.42 12.96
C HIS A 105 5.09 -7.88 13.33
N ASP A 106 5.99 -8.55 12.62
CA ASP A 106 6.41 -9.92 12.92
C ASP A 106 7.95 -10.04 12.91
N SER A 107 8.48 -11.27 12.94
CA SER A 107 9.92 -11.51 12.97
C SER A 107 10.69 -11.06 11.72
N SER A 108 10.00 -10.85 10.59
CA SER A 108 10.61 -10.34 9.35
C SER A 108 10.90 -8.83 9.39
N TRP A 109 10.40 -8.11 10.41
CA TRP A 109 10.52 -6.66 10.47
C TRP A 109 11.84 -6.22 11.11
N LYS A 110 12.49 -5.24 10.46
CA LYS A 110 13.63 -4.49 10.99
C LYS A 110 13.24 -3.03 11.10
N VAL A 111 12.99 -2.64 12.34
CA VAL A 111 12.69 -1.26 12.71
C VAL A 111 14.00 -0.48 12.77
N ILE A 112 14.09 0.60 11.99
CA ILE A 112 15.22 1.52 12.01
C ILE A 112 14.83 2.76 12.80
N GLN A 113 15.68 3.15 13.74
CA GLN A 113 15.60 4.43 14.45
C GLN A 113 16.68 5.34 13.87
N ARG A 114 16.28 6.49 13.32
CA ARG A 114 17.18 7.53 12.78
C ARG A 114 17.01 8.84 13.53
#